data_AF-A0A1V6NNN7-F1
#
_entry.id   AF-A0A1V6NNN7-F1
#
_cell.length_a   1.000
_cell.length_b   1.000
_cell.length_c   1.000
_cell.angle_alpha   90.00
_cell.angle_beta   90.00
_cell.angle_gamma   90.00
#
_symmetry.space_group_name_H-M   'P 1'
#
loop_
_entity.id
_entity.type
_entity.pdbx_description
1 polymer ?
#
loop_
_entity_poly.entity_id
_entity_poly.type
_entity_poly.pdbx_seq_one_letter_code
_entity_poly.pdbx_strand_id
1 'polypeptide(L)'
;MKTGNDIDIDHIHTLEYIKHHAPHVPIPDIHGILQQPNINRLFLLMSRAPGEPLDSKWKFLGESEKASIREQLDTIVGDFRFLPAPASDETQAVLGGGSPRRCKDARRQIRVAQGCISNEREFNEFLTSNSHRA
;
A
#
# COMPACT_ATOMS: atom_id res chain seq x y z
N MET A 1 -11.27 10.52 5.04
CA MET A 1 -12.14 9.76 4.10
C MET A 1 -11.47 9.70 2.74
N LYS A 2 -11.32 8.50 2.17
CA LYS A 2 -10.84 8.29 0.80
C LYS A 2 -12.05 7.87 -0.06
N THR A 3 -12.18 8.40 -1.28
CA THR A 3 -13.31 8.09 -2.18
C THR A 3 -12.85 7.95 -3.63
N GLY A 4 -13.46 7.03 -4.37
CA GLY A 4 -13.11 6.73 -5.76
C GLY A 4 -13.84 5.50 -6.29
N ASN A 5 -13.71 5.22 -7.59
CA ASN A 5 -14.38 4.09 -8.24
C ASN A 5 -13.55 2.80 -8.23
N ASP A 6 -12.23 2.92 -8.04
CA ASP A 6 -11.27 1.81 -8.13
C ASP A 6 -10.39 1.73 -6.87
N ILE A 7 -10.99 1.99 -5.71
CA ILE A 7 -10.30 1.79 -4.44
C ILE A 7 -10.22 0.30 -4.16
N ASP A 8 -9.03 -0.26 -4.32
CA ASP A 8 -8.70 -1.60 -3.82
C ASP A 8 -8.89 -1.63 -2.30
N ILE A 9 -9.76 -2.48 -1.76
CA ILE A 9 -9.99 -2.61 -0.31
C ILE A 9 -9.08 -3.64 0.36
N ASP A 10 -8.31 -4.41 -0.42
CA ASP A 10 -7.39 -5.43 0.11
C ASP A 10 -6.32 -4.80 1.02
N HIS A 11 -6.02 -3.51 0.84
CA HIS A 11 -5.08 -2.79 1.68
C HIS A 11 -5.52 -2.65 3.15
N ILE A 12 -6.79 -2.89 3.49
CA ILE A 12 -7.27 -2.84 4.87
C ILE A 12 -6.56 -3.91 5.71
N HIS A 13 -6.46 -5.15 5.20
CA HIS A 13 -5.71 -6.21 5.87
C HIS A 13 -4.22 -5.87 6.03
N THR A 14 -3.64 -5.17 5.04
CA THR A 14 -2.26 -4.67 5.15
C THR A 14 -2.12 -3.66 6.29
N LEU A 15 -3.06 -2.71 6.42
CA LEU A 15 -3.03 -1.73 7.51
C LEU A 15 -3.22 -2.40 8.88
N GLU A 16 -4.13 -3.36 9.00
CA GLU A 16 -4.33 -4.13 10.24
C GLU A 16 -3.08 -4.93 10.62
N TYR A 17 -2.42 -5.55 9.62
CA TYR A 17 -1.18 -6.27 9.83
C TYR A 17 -0.07 -5.36 10.35
N ILE A 18 0.12 -4.19 9.73
CA ILE A 18 1.07 -3.17 10.17
C ILE A 18 0.73 -2.70 11.58
N LYS A 19 -0.54 -2.42 11.87
CA LYS A 19 -0.99 -1.97 13.21
C LYS A 19 -0.59 -2.95 14.31
N HIS A 20 -0.70 -4.24 14.02
CA HIS A 20 -0.40 -5.30 14.97
C HIS A 20 1.12 -5.48 15.18
N HIS A 21 1.92 -5.39 14.11
CA HIS A 21 3.35 -5.72 14.17
C HIS A 21 4.27 -4.49 14.35
N ALA A 22 3.80 -3.30 14.02
CA ALA A 22 4.52 -2.03 14.19
C ALA A 22 3.57 -0.95 14.75
N PRO A 23 3.11 -1.10 16.01
CA PRO A 23 2.12 -0.20 16.62
C PRO A 23 2.62 1.25 16.80
N HIS A 24 3.93 1.48 16.70
CA HIS A 24 4.53 2.82 16.78
C HIS A 24 4.44 3.61 15.47
N VAL A 25 4.18 2.93 14.35
CA VAL A 25 4.13 3.58 13.05
C VAL A 25 2.79 4.31 12.90
N PRO A 26 2.78 5.63 12.59
CA PRO A 26 1.54 6.38 12.44
C PRO A 26 0.81 5.96 11.17
N ILE A 27 -0.23 5.15 11.31
CA ILE A 27 -1.13 4.75 10.22
C ILE A 27 -2.58 5.14 10.54
N PRO A 28 -3.43 5.34 9.52
CA PRO A 28 -4.84 5.61 9.75
C PRO A 28 -5.57 4.37 10.27
N ASP A 29 -6.53 4.59 11.16
CA ASP A 29 -7.50 3.59 11.57
C ASP A 29 -8.60 3.50 10.53
N ILE A 30 -8.98 2.29 10.12
CA ILE A 30 -10.13 2.07 9.26
C ILE A 30 -11.38 1.90 10.13
N HIS A 31 -12.41 2.70 9.87
CA HIS A 31 -13.68 2.68 10.61
C HIS A 31 -14.83 2.04 9.83
N GLY A 32 -14.68 1.90 8.51
CA GLY A 32 -15.69 1.23 7.69
C GLY A 32 -15.59 1.56 6.20
N ILE A 33 -16.38 0.83 5.42
CA ILE A 33 -16.52 0.98 3.98
C ILE A 33 -17.98 1.29 3.67
N LEU A 34 -18.23 2.29 2.84
CA LEU A 34 -19.54 2.51 2.23
C LEU A 34 -19.41 2.38 0.72
N GLN A 35 -20.28 1.60 0.11
CA GLN A 35 -20.35 1.48 -1.35
C GLN A 35 -21.66 2.09 -1.83
N GLN A 36 -21.55 3.05 -2.76
CA GLN A 36 -22.74 3.63 -3.36
C GLN A 36 -23.33 2.64 -4.37
N PRO A 37 -24.62 2.28 -4.23
CA PRO A 37 -25.28 1.45 -5.21
C PRO A 37 -25.22 2.09 -6.60
N ASN A 38 -25.06 1.27 -7.65
CA ASN A 38 -25.15 1.62 -9.07
C ASN A 38 -24.00 2.46 -9.68
N ILE A 39 -23.10 3.06 -8.89
CA ILE A 39 -22.04 3.96 -9.44
C ILE A 39 -20.61 3.42 -9.17
N ASN A 40 -20.49 2.19 -8.67
CA ASN A 40 -19.23 1.56 -8.24
C ASN A 40 -18.32 2.49 -7.41
N ARG A 41 -18.90 3.44 -6.67
CA ARG A 41 -18.15 4.44 -5.91
C ARG A 41 -17.99 3.94 -4.48
N LEU A 42 -16.75 3.90 -4.01
CA LEU A 42 -16.39 3.47 -2.67
C LEU A 42 -16.01 4.68 -1.81
N PHE A 43 -16.37 4.62 -0.55
CA PHE A 43 -15.95 5.53 0.50
C PHE A 43 -15.30 4.72 1.61
N LEU A 44 -14.03 4.98 1.86
CA LEU A 44 -13.28 4.40 2.96
C LEU A 44 -13.19 5.42 4.10
N LEU A 45 -13.85 5.08 5.20
CA LEU A 45 -13.87 5.88 6.42
C LEU A 45 -12.62 5.54 7.23
N MET A 46 -11.79 6.54 7.46
CA MET A 46 -10.50 6.37 8.14
C MET A 46 -10.18 7.57 9.01
N SER A 47 -9.40 7.36 10.07
CA SER A 47 -8.92 8.44 10.93
C SER A 47 -8.03 9.41 10.11
N ARG A 48 -8.10 10.70 10.48
CA ARG A 48 -7.29 11.75 9.85
C ARG A 48 -6.07 12.00 10.70
N ALA A 49 -4.87 11.81 10.13
CA ALA A 49 -3.64 12.24 10.78
C ALA A 49 -3.71 13.76 11.05
N PRO A 50 -3.47 14.23 12.29
CA PRO A 50 -3.47 15.65 12.60
C PRO A 50 -2.29 16.34 11.91
N GLY A 51 -2.44 17.63 11.62
CA GLY A 51 -1.40 18.46 11.01
C GLY A 51 -1.67 18.84 9.55
N GLU A 52 -0.61 19.26 8.89
CA GLU A 52 -0.61 19.79 7.52
C GLU A 52 0.27 18.91 6.60
N PRO A 53 -0.08 18.77 5.31
CA PRO A 53 0.71 18.01 4.35
C PRO A 53 2.16 18.52 4.26
N LEU A 54 3.13 17.61 4.28
CA LEU A 54 4.55 17.96 4.29
C LEU A 54 4.96 18.81 3.07
N ASP A 55 4.42 18.50 1.89
CA ASP A 55 4.64 19.24 0.64
C ASP A 55 4.22 20.72 0.74
N SER A 56 3.15 21.01 1.50
CA SER A 56 2.68 22.38 1.72
C SER A 56 3.64 23.21 2.59
N LYS A 57 4.41 22.55 3.46
CA LYS A 57 5.33 23.20 4.41
C LYS A 57 6.79 23.12 4.02
N TRP A 58 7.18 22.12 3.21
CA TRP A 58 8.58 21.77 2.94
C TRP A 58 9.48 22.95 2.57
N LYS A 59 8.97 23.85 1.71
CA LYS A 59 9.71 25.04 1.23
C LYS A 59 9.97 26.09 2.31
N PHE A 60 9.22 26.05 3.41
CA PHE A 60 9.33 26.99 4.53
C PHE A 60 10.16 26.44 5.69
N LEU A 61 10.55 25.15 5.63
CA LEU A 61 11.34 24.51 6.67
C LEU A 61 12.82 24.86 6.54
N GLY A 62 13.44 25.15 7.68
CA GLY A 62 14.89 25.27 7.79
C GLY A 62 15.59 23.91 7.69
N GLU A 63 16.92 23.94 7.60
CA GLU A 63 17.72 22.72 7.43
C GLU A 63 17.64 21.79 8.65
N SER A 64 17.60 22.33 9.87
CA SER A 64 17.44 21.52 11.09
C SER A 64 16.09 20.80 11.15
N GLU A 65 15.01 21.46 10.72
CA GLU A 65 13.68 20.87 10.68
C GLU A 65 13.59 19.77 9.63
N LYS A 66 14.15 20.01 8.43
CA LYS A 66 14.24 18.97 7.38
C LYS A 66 15.06 17.77 7.82
N ALA A 67 16.18 17.99 8.51
CA ALA A 67 16.99 16.91 9.07
C ALA A 67 16.19 16.09 10.09
N SER A 68 15.47 16.76 11.00
CA SER A 68 14.61 16.09 11.97
C SER A 68 13.49 15.27 11.29
N ILE A 69 12.85 15.80 10.25
CA ILE A 69 11.82 15.07 9.50
C ILE A 69 12.40 13.86 8.79
N ARG A 70 13.60 14.00 8.19
CA ARG A 70 14.30 12.88 7.58
C ARG A 70 14.55 11.77 8.60
N GLU A 71 15.05 12.08 9.78
CA GLU A 71 15.30 11.07 10.83
C GLU A 71 14.02 10.33 11.25
N GLN A 72 12.90 11.06 11.37
CA GLN A 72 11.59 10.46 11.65
C GLN A 72 11.14 9.53 10.52
N LEU A 73 11.28 9.95 9.26
CA LEU A 73 10.92 9.13 8.09
C LEU A 73 11.83 7.91 7.94
N ASP A 74 13.14 8.06 8.19
CA ASP A 74 14.10 6.96 8.16
C ASP A 74 13.73 5.88 9.19
N THR A 75 13.27 6.30 10.37
CA THR A 75 12.76 5.39 11.41
C THR A 75 11.50 4.66 10.94
N ILE A 76 10.48 5.40 10.48
CA ILE A 76 9.20 4.81 10.04
C ILE A 76 9.38 3.84 8.86
N VAL A 77 10.18 4.23 7.86
CA VAL A 77 10.48 3.37 6.70
C VAL A 77 11.33 2.18 7.10
N GLY A 78 12.23 2.37 8.07
CA GLY A 78 12.98 1.30 8.71
C GLY A 78 12.04 0.25 9.32
N ASP A 79 11.12 0.68 10.19
CA ASP A 79 10.14 -0.19 10.84
C ASP A 79 9.35 -1.01 9.81
N PHE A 80 8.87 -0.37 8.72
CA PHE A 80 8.18 -1.09 7.65
C PHE A 80 9.03 -2.15 6.94
N ARG A 81 10.34 -1.92 6.76
CA ARG A 81 11.23 -2.87 6.07
C ARG A 81 11.57 -4.08 6.94
N PHE A 82 11.52 -3.94 8.26
CA PHE A 82 11.77 -5.03 9.20
C PHE A 82 10.50 -5.84 9.53
N LEU A 83 9.33 -5.40 9.07
CA LEU A 83 8.11 -6.19 9.23
C LEU A 83 8.25 -7.53 8.50
N PRO A 84 7.96 -8.66 9.18
CA PRO A 84 7.87 -9.94 8.49
C PRO A 84 6.75 -9.89 7.45
N ALA A 85 6.90 -10.67 6.39
CA ALA A 85 5.78 -10.87 5.47
C ALA A 85 4.66 -11.64 6.21
N PRO A 86 3.37 -11.32 5.98
CA PRO A 86 2.27 -12.13 6.51
C PRO A 86 2.43 -13.59 6.09
N ALA A 87 1.95 -14.52 6.91
CA ALA A 87 1.90 -15.93 6.51
C ALA A 87 1.07 -16.09 5.23
N SER A 88 1.45 -17.04 4.38
CA SER A 88 0.71 -17.39 3.18
C SER A 88 0.62 -18.90 3.07
N ASP A 89 -0.56 -19.40 2.70
CA ASP A 89 -0.79 -20.82 2.45
C ASP A 89 -0.04 -21.31 1.19
N GLU A 90 0.32 -20.38 0.29
CA GLU A 90 1.09 -20.67 -0.92
C GLU A 90 2.57 -20.31 -0.70
N THR A 91 3.42 -21.31 -0.47
CA THR A 91 4.85 -21.09 -0.15
C THR A 91 5.63 -20.37 -1.25
N GLN A 92 5.13 -20.38 -2.49
CA GLN A 92 5.73 -19.69 -3.65
C GLN A 92 5.29 -18.23 -3.76
N ALA A 93 4.32 -17.78 -2.96
CA ALA A 93 3.83 -16.40 -2.96
C ALA A 93 4.78 -15.49 -2.17
N VAL A 94 5.95 -15.20 -2.73
CA VAL A 94 6.93 -14.32 -2.09
C VAL A 94 6.58 -12.85 -2.32
N LEU A 95 6.19 -12.51 -3.55
CA LEU A 95 5.86 -11.14 -3.96
C LEU A 95 4.35 -10.91 -4.07
N GLY A 96 3.94 -9.67 -3.85
CA GLY A 96 2.56 -9.21 -3.97
C GLY A 96 1.87 -8.97 -2.62
N GLY A 97 0.56 -8.78 -2.67
CA GLY A 97 -0.28 -8.55 -1.50
C GLY A 97 -1.69 -9.10 -1.69
N GLY A 98 -2.55 -8.92 -0.69
CA GLY A 98 -3.92 -9.43 -0.68
C GLY A 98 -4.01 -10.92 -0.28
N SER A 99 -5.23 -11.45 -0.31
CA SER A 99 -5.54 -12.86 -0.05
C SER A 99 -6.47 -13.37 -1.16
N PRO A 100 -6.01 -14.24 -2.09
CA PRO A 100 -4.66 -14.80 -2.15
C PRO A 100 -3.61 -13.76 -2.56
N ARG A 101 -2.34 -13.98 -2.18
CA ARG A 101 -1.25 -13.03 -2.45
C ARG A 101 -0.92 -13.02 -3.94
N ARG A 102 -1.14 -11.88 -4.61
CA ARG A 102 -0.84 -11.71 -6.05
C ARG A 102 -0.19 -10.35 -6.33
N CYS A 103 0.63 -10.31 -7.38
CA CYS A 103 1.13 -9.04 -7.93
C CYS A 103 0.07 -8.39 -8.82
N LYS A 104 -0.07 -7.07 -8.72
CA LYS A 104 -0.96 -6.26 -9.58
C LYS A 104 -0.10 -5.25 -10.37
N ASP A 105 -0.31 -5.15 -11.68
CA ASP A 105 0.27 -4.09 -12.54
C ASP A 105 -0.84 -3.10 -12.92
N ALA A 106 -0.72 -1.85 -12.48
CA ALA A 106 -1.74 -0.82 -12.66
C ALA A 106 -1.35 0.28 -13.68
N ARG A 107 -0.28 0.11 -14.47
CA ARG A 107 0.26 1.19 -15.33
C ARG A 107 -0.64 1.61 -16.51
N ARG A 108 -1.46 0.70 -17.06
CA ARG A 108 -2.40 0.99 -18.17
C ARG A 108 -3.80 0.46 -17.88
N GLN A 109 -3.85 -0.81 -17.54
CA GLN A 109 -5.03 -1.54 -17.07
C GLN A 109 -4.57 -2.39 -15.91
N ILE A 110 -5.44 -2.59 -14.91
CA ILE A 110 -5.13 -3.44 -13.77
C ILE A 110 -5.03 -4.89 -14.27
N ARG A 111 -3.83 -5.45 -14.22
CA ARG A 111 -3.58 -6.88 -14.46
C ARG A 111 -3.19 -7.52 -13.14
N VAL A 112 -3.80 -8.65 -12.82
CA VAL A 112 -3.44 -9.47 -11.66
C VAL A 112 -2.70 -10.70 -12.15
N ALA A 113 -1.57 -11.02 -11.52
CA ALA A 113 -0.84 -12.25 -11.80
C ALA A 113 -1.76 -13.46 -11.55
N GLN A 114 -1.78 -14.43 -12.48
CA GLN A 114 -2.60 -15.63 -12.33
C GLN A 114 -2.06 -16.55 -11.23
N GLY A 115 -0.72 -16.65 -11.16
CA GLY A 115 -0.01 -17.46 -10.18
C GLY A 115 0.77 -16.62 -9.17
N CYS A 116 1.39 -17.34 -8.23
CA CYS A 116 2.40 -16.79 -7.35
C CYS A 116 3.61 -16.28 -8.15
N ILE A 117 4.27 -15.25 -7.62
CA ILE A 117 5.54 -14.76 -8.14
C ILE A 117 6.55 -14.87 -7.00
N SER A 118 7.56 -15.71 -7.22
CA SER A 118 8.52 -16.11 -6.18
C SER A 118 9.84 -15.34 -6.27
N ASN A 119 10.17 -14.78 -7.45
CA ASN A 119 11.46 -14.17 -7.73
C ASN A 119 11.37 -13.03 -8.76
N GLU A 120 12.49 -12.32 -8.93
CA GLU A 120 12.59 -11.17 -9.84
C GLU A 120 12.37 -11.55 -11.32
N ARG A 121 12.83 -12.73 -11.75
CA ARG A 121 12.65 -13.18 -13.15
C ARG A 121 11.17 -13.31 -13.49
N GLU A 122 10.41 -14.02 -12.67
CA GLU A 122 8.95 -14.18 -12.83
C GLU A 122 8.21 -12.83 -12.76
N PHE A 123 8.67 -11.93 -11.89
CA PHE A 123 8.12 -10.57 -11.80
C PHE A 123 8.32 -9.79 -13.10
N ASN A 124 9.55 -9.83 -13.66
CA ASN A 124 9.88 -9.17 -14.91
C ASN A 124 9.10 -9.77 -16.09
N GLU A 125 8.95 -11.10 -16.14
CA GLU A 125 8.11 -11.79 -17.12
C GLU A 125 6.65 -11.30 -17.04
N PHE A 126 6.06 -11.23 -15.83
CA PHE A 126 4.71 -10.69 -15.63
C PHE A 126 4.57 -9.22 -16.11
N LEU A 127 5.58 -8.39 -15.87
CA LEU A 127 5.57 -6.97 -16.28
C LEU A 127 5.70 -6.78 -17.79
N THR A 128 6.34 -7.71 -18.51
CA THR A 128 6.72 -7.56 -19.93
C THR A 128 5.84 -8.37 -20.89
N SER A 129 5.26 -9.49 -20.45
CA SER A 129 4.45 -10.42 -21.25
C SER A 129 3.03 -9.93 -21.64
N ASN A 130 2.75 -8.63 -21.58
CA ASN A 130 1.40 -8.12 -21.81
C ASN A 130 0.96 -8.35 -23.28
N SER A 131 0.00 -9.25 -23.49
CA SER A 131 -0.60 -9.57 -24.80
C SER A 131 -1.29 -8.39 -25.49
N HIS A 132 -1.65 -7.34 -24.74
CA HIS A 132 -2.23 -6.10 -25.27
C HIS A 132 -1.18 -5.04 -25.63
N ARG A 133 0.11 -5.42 -25.68
CA ARG A 133 1.20 -4.58 -26.24
C ARG A 133 1.51 -4.88 -27.71
N ALA A 134 0.82 -5.83 -28.34
CA ALA A 134 0.92 -6.11 -29.76
C ALA A 134 0.22 -5.02 -30.60
#